data_AF-A0A2D1VFS3-F1
#
_entry.id   AF-A0A2D1VFS3-F1
#
_cell.length_a   1.000
_cell.length_b   1.000
_cell.length_c   1.000
_cell.angle_alpha   90.00
_cell.angle_beta   90.00
_cell.angle_gamma   90.00
#
_symmetry.space_group_name_H-M   'P 1'
#
loop_
_entity.id
_entity.type
_entity.pdbx_description
1 polymer ?
#
loop_
_entity_poly.entity_id
_entity_poly.type
_entity_poly.pdbx_seq_one_letter_code
_entity_poly.pdbx_strand_id
1 'polypeptide(L)'
;KPGVNIRLDHIHGACSPLRPTNSSKWIDLVSQSLERDNDRLKTIRSRNSGPDTTMSNLPLQSGSEVGTGNYILTAGFGTPTKKFLLVIDTGSDLTWIQCKPCLGCYSQVDPIFDPRQSSSYKSLPCLSATCTELLTSESKLTPCLLGGCSYEI
;
A
#
# COMPACT_ATOMS: atom_id res chain seq x y z
N LYS A 1 23.32 18.98 -7.07
CA LYS A 1 21.91 19.36 -7.33
C LYS A 1 21.41 20.11 -6.11
N PRO A 2 20.78 21.30 -6.23
CA PRO A 2 20.16 21.93 -5.07
C PRO A 2 19.06 20.98 -4.57
N GLY A 3 19.23 20.47 -3.34
CA GLY A 3 18.26 19.57 -2.72
C GLY A 3 17.03 20.35 -2.27
N VAL A 4 15.85 19.78 -2.44
CA VAL A 4 14.62 20.32 -1.85
C VAL A 4 14.63 19.94 -0.37
N ASN A 5 14.62 20.93 0.51
CA ASN A 5 14.41 20.71 1.94
C ASN A 5 12.92 20.86 2.24
N ILE A 6 12.27 19.73 2.56
CA ILE A 6 10.88 19.72 3.02
C ILE A 6 10.89 19.61 4.54
N ARG A 7 10.32 20.62 5.20
CA ARG A 7 10.14 20.60 6.66
C ARG A 7 8.90 19.77 6.99
N LEU A 8 9.08 18.67 7.71
CA LEU A 8 7.99 17.85 8.20
C LEU A 8 7.66 18.25 9.64
N ASP A 9 6.60 19.04 9.82
CA ASP A 9 6.05 19.33 11.14
C ASP A 9 4.82 18.44 11.38
N HIS A 10 4.74 17.80 12.54
CA HIS A 10 3.56 17.03 12.94
C HIS A 10 2.32 17.94 12.94
N ILE A 11 1.15 17.44 12.52
CA ILE A 11 -0.10 18.23 12.38
C ILE A 11 -0.50 19.00 13.66
N HIS A 12 -0.10 18.52 14.84
CA HIS A 12 -0.32 19.15 16.14
C HIS A 12 0.93 19.76 16.78
N GLY A 13 2.07 19.70 16.08
CA GLY A 13 3.35 20.26 16.52
C GLY A 13 3.30 21.79 16.63
N ALA A 14 4.21 22.37 17.41
CA ALA A 14 4.27 23.82 17.66
C ALA A 14 4.43 24.66 16.39
N CYS A 15 4.98 24.07 15.32
CA CYS A 15 5.24 24.73 14.06
C CYS A 15 4.23 24.36 12.96
N SER A 16 3.19 23.57 13.28
CA SER A 16 2.16 23.22 12.32
C SER A 16 1.31 24.44 11.97
N PRO A 17 1.10 24.77 10.67
CA PRO A 17 0.17 25.81 10.26
C PRO A 17 -1.29 25.43 10.59
N LEU A 18 -1.54 24.16 10.91
CA LEU A 18 -2.86 23.65 11.32
C LEU A 18 -3.04 23.67 12.84
N ARG A 19 -2.03 24.10 13.62
CA ARG A 19 -2.18 24.24 15.06
C ARG A 19 -3.03 25.48 15.39
N PRO A 20 -4.11 25.34 16.16
CA PRO A 20 -4.90 26.49 16.59
C PRO A 20 -4.05 27.43 17.46
N THR A 21 -4.00 28.70 17.08
CA THR A 21 -3.19 29.76 17.72
C THR A 21 -3.54 29.99 19.19
N ASN A 22 -4.76 29.64 19.60
CA ASN A 22 -5.24 29.73 20.99
C ASN A 22 -5.19 28.41 21.77
N SER A 23 -4.78 27.29 21.16
CA SER A 23 -4.70 25.98 21.82
C SER A 23 -3.31 25.76 22.45
N SER A 24 -3.14 26.26 23.67
CA SER A 24 -1.94 25.98 24.46
C SER A 24 -2.02 24.65 25.21
N LYS A 25 -3.23 24.11 25.41
CA LYS A 25 -3.46 22.87 26.16
C LYS A 25 -3.77 21.70 25.23
N TRP A 26 -3.14 20.56 25.52
CA TRP A 26 -3.36 19.30 24.82
C TRP A 26 -4.83 18.85 24.83
N ILE A 27 -5.60 19.24 25.86
CA ILE A 27 -7.01 18.90 25.99
C ILE A 27 -7.84 19.46 24.82
N ASP A 28 -7.53 20.69 24.38
CA ASP A 28 -8.24 21.34 23.27
C ASP A 28 -7.92 20.64 21.95
N LEU A 29 -6.69 20.15 21.78
CA LEU A 29 -6.27 19.39 20.60
C LEU A 29 -7.00 18.04 20.52
N VAL A 30 -7.15 17.35 21.65
CA VAL A 30 -7.90 16.08 21.74
C VAL A 30 -9.38 16.32 21.43
N SER A 31 -10.01 17.35 22.00
CA SER A 31 -11.40 17.71 21.72
C SER A 31 -11.64 18.00 20.23
N GLN A 32 -10.76 18.76 19.60
CA GLN A 32 -10.85 19.05 18.17
C GLN A 32 -10.60 17.80 17.30
N SER A 33 -9.72 16.89 17.73
CA SER A 33 -9.53 15.62 17.03
C SER A 33 -10.80 14.78 17.06
N LEU A 34 -11.47 14.73 18.21
CA LEU A 34 -12.74 14.03 18.37
C LEU A 34 -13.85 14.65 17.49
N GLU A 35 -13.94 15.98 17.42
CA GLU A 35 -14.89 16.66 16.53
C GLU A 35 -14.64 16.30 15.05
N ARG A 36 -13.38 16.36 14.60
CA ARG A 36 -13.01 15.96 13.23
C ARG A 36 -13.33 14.49 12.95
N ASP A 37 -13.08 13.61 13.91
CA ASP A 37 -13.43 12.19 13.77
C ASP A 37 -14.94 11.97 13.69
N ASN A 38 -15.72 12.70 14.49
CA ASN A 38 -17.19 12.66 14.41
C ASN A 38 -17.70 13.13 13.04
N ASP A 39 -17.14 14.20 12.48
CA ASP A 39 -17.52 14.66 11.14
C ASP A 39 -17.09 13.68 10.06
N ARG A 40 -15.90 13.09 10.18
CA ARG A 40 -15.43 12.01 9.29
C ARG A 40 -16.38 10.81 9.32
N LEU A 41 -16.86 10.42 10.51
CA LEU A 41 -17.86 9.36 10.66
C LEU A 41 -19.20 9.72 10.01
N LYS A 42 -19.67 10.96 10.13
CA LYS A 42 -20.90 11.41 9.44
C LYS A 42 -20.77 11.29 7.93
N THR A 43 -19.63 11.70 7.36
CA THR A 43 -19.35 11.58 5.92
C THR A 43 -19.27 10.12 5.47
N ILE A 44 -18.61 9.25 6.25
CA ILE A 44 -18.55 7.81 5.93
C ILE A 44 -19.97 7.22 5.93
N ARG A 45 -20.77 7.53 6.96
CA ARG A 45 -22.15 7.04 7.05
C ARG A 45 -23.05 7.56 5.94
N SER A 46 -22.95 8.84 5.57
CA SER A 46 -23.76 9.41 4.49
C SER A 46 -23.42 8.80 3.14
N ARG A 47 -22.14 8.53 2.86
CA ARG A 47 -21.72 7.79 1.66
C ARG A 47 -22.29 6.37 1.65
N ASN A 48 -22.27 5.67 2.78
CA ASN A 48 -22.81 4.31 2.90
C ASN A 48 -24.35 4.24 2.84
N SER A 49 -25.05 5.38 2.82
CA SER A 49 -26.52 5.46 2.83
C SER A 49 -27.12 5.86 1.47
N GLY A 50 -26.29 6.05 0.44
CA GLY A 50 -26.75 6.36 -0.92
C GLY A 50 -27.33 5.13 -1.64
N PRO A 51 -28.38 5.29 -2.47
CA PRO A 51 -29.08 4.18 -3.14
C PRO A 51 -28.21 3.40 -4.13
N ASP A 52 -27.03 3.91 -4.47
CA ASP A 52 -26.11 3.36 -5.47
C ASP A 52 -24.68 3.18 -4.92
N THR A 53 -24.57 2.80 -3.65
CA THR A 53 -23.29 2.33 -3.11
C THR A 53 -23.25 0.81 -3.17
N THR A 54 -22.86 0.28 -4.34
CA THR A 54 -22.03 -0.92 -4.35
C THR A 54 -20.68 -0.56 -3.73
N MET A 55 -20.69 -0.29 -2.42
CA MET A 55 -19.47 -0.25 -1.63
C MET A 55 -18.88 -1.64 -1.84
N SER A 56 -17.76 -1.70 -2.57
CA SER A 56 -17.00 -2.94 -2.66
C SER A 56 -16.65 -3.30 -1.22
N ASN A 57 -17.34 -4.29 -0.68
CA ASN A 57 -17.08 -4.85 0.65
C ASN A 57 -15.72 -5.56 0.56
N LEU A 58 -14.65 -4.77 0.55
CA LEU A 58 -13.28 -5.23 0.65
C LEU A 58 -13.09 -5.68 2.10
N PRO A 59 -12.77 -6.95 2.36
CA PRO A 59 -12.61 -7.49 3.69
C PRO A 59 -11.29 -7.04 4.31
N LEU A 60 -11.14 -5.72 4.52
CA LEU A 60 -9.97 -5.12 5.14
C LEU A 60 -9.93 -5.46 6.62
N GLN A 61 -8.75 -5.84 7.09
CA GLN A 61 -8.48 -6.18 8.48
C GLN A 61 -7.28 -5.38 8.98
N SER A 62 -7.18 -5.16 10.30
CA SER A 62 -5.95 -4.65 10.89
C SER A 62 -4.87 -5.71 10.79
N GLY A 63 -3.67 -5.36 10.33
CA GLY A 63 -2.55 -6.28 10.26
C GLY A 63 -1.75 -6.43 11.56
N SER A 64 -2.26 -5.90 12.67
CA SER A 64 -1.58 -5.96 13.98
C SER A 64 -1.30 -7.40 14.42
N GLU A 65 -2.20 -8.35 14.14
CA GLU A 65 -2.05 -9.78 14.45
C GLU A 65 -0.89 -10.45 13.69
N VAL A 66 -0.50 -9.89 12.54
CA VAL A 66 0.63 -10.37 11.72
C VAL A 66 1.85 -9.45 11.82
N GLY A 67 1.86 -8.55 12.81
CA GLY A 67 3.02 -7.70 13.12
C GLY A 67 3.19 -6.46 12.25
N THR A 68 2.15 -6.02 11.52
CA THR A 68 2.18 -4.78 10.72
C THR A 68 1.21 -3.74 11.27
N GLY A 69 1.62 -2.46 11.23
CA GLY A 69 0.76 -1.33 11.59
C GLY A 69 -0.24 -0.94 10.49
N ASN A 70 -0.25 -1.67 9.37
CA ASN A 70 -1.06 -1.36 8.19
C ASN A 70 -2.34 -2.20 8.15
N TYR A 71 -3.24 -1.82 7.23
CA TYR A 71 -4.38 -2.66 6.87
C TYR A 71 -3.94 -3.77 5.92
N ILE A 72 -4.54 -4.93 6.08
CA ILE A 72 -4.30 -6.10 5.27
C ILE A 72 -5.59 -6.59 4.60
N LEU A 73 -5.45 -7.30 3.49
CA LEU A 73 -6.52 -8.09 2.88
C LEU A 73 -6.01 -9.45 2.43
N THR A 74 -6.93 -10.38 2.25
CA THR A 74 -6.62 -11.67 1.62
C THR A 74 -6.93 -11.62 0.12
N ALA A 75 -5.94 -11.89 -0.72
CA ALA A 75 -6.09 -11.99 -2.17
C ALA A 75 -5.68 -13.37 -2.70
N GLY A 76 -6.34 -13.82 -3.77
CA GLY A 76 -6.08 -15.10 -4.40
C GLY A 76 -5.18 -14.97 -5.64
N PHE A 77 -4.15 -15.81 -5.75
CA PHE A 77 -3.20 -15.82 -6.87
C PHE A 77 -3.04 -17.22 -7.46
N GLY A 78 -2.86 -17.26 -8.78
CA GLY A 78 -2.55 -18.46 -9.54
C GLY A 78 -3.73 -19.41 -9.77
N THR A 79 -3.43 -20.52 -10.45
CA THR A 79 -4.38 -21.60 -10.77
C THR A 79 -3.72 -22.96 -10.48
N PRO A 80 -4.20 -23.73 -9.48
CA PRO A 80 -5.31 -23.41 -8.58
C PRO A 80 -5.01 -22.21 -7.67
N THR A 81 -6.06 -21.50 -7.26
CA THR A 81 -5.94 -20.28 -6.46
C THR A 81 -5.35 -20.57 -5.08
N LYS A 82 -4.28 -19.85 -4.76
CA LYS A 82 -3.66 -19.81 -3.42
C LYS A 82 -3.91 -18.43 -2.80
N LYS A 83 -4.24 -18.37 -1.52
CA LYS A 83 -4.56 -17.12 -0.82
C LYS A 83 -3.34 -16.56 -0.10
N PHE A 84 -3.20 -15.24 -0.11
CA PHE A 84 -2.09 -14.50 0.50
C PHE A 84 -2.62 -13.26 1.21
N LEU A 85 -2.03 -12.92 2.34
CA LEU A 85 -2.19 -11.67 3.04
C LEU A 85 -1.32 -10.59 2.39
N LEU A 86 -1.96 -9.49 2.01
CA LEU A 86 -1.31 -8.33 1.41
C LEU A 86 -1.51 -7.11 2.30
N VAL A 87 -0.46 -6.30 2.44
CA VAL A 87 -0.57 -4.95 2.98
C VAL A 87 -1.16 -4.04 1.91
N ILE A 88 -2.08 -3.17 2.30
CA ILE A 88 -2.55 -2.09 1.44
C ILE A 88 -1.59 -0.92 1.54
N ASP A 89 -0.82 -0.73 0.47
CA ASP A 89 0.08 0.39 0.30
C ASP A 89 -0.46 1.31 -0.81
N THR A 90 -0.90 2.51 -0.43
CA THR A 90 -1.35 3.54 -1.38
C THR A 90 -0.22 4.47 -1.81
N GLY A 91 1.01 4.23 -1.33
CA GLY A 91 2.20 5.03 -1.59
C GLY A 91 3.09 4.47 -2.71
N SER A 92 2.72 3.34 -3.33
CA SER A 92 3.49 2.71 -4.39
C SER A 92 2.60 2.28 -5.58
N ASP A 93 3.23 2.13 -6.75
CA ASP A 93 2.55 1.76 -8.01
C ASP A 93 2.53 0.24 -8.26
N LEU A 94 3.31 -0.55 -7.50
CA LEU A 94 3.51 -1.98 -7.72
C LEU A 94 2.84 -2.83 -6.64
N THR A 95 2.00 -3.77 -7.07
CA THR A 95 1.53 -4.88 -6.22
C THR A 95 2.43 -6.10 -6.40
N TRP A 96 2.92 -6.67 -5.31
CA TRP A 96 3.87 -7.78 -5.38
C TRP A 96 3.64 -8.81 -4.26
N ILE A 97 4.06 -10.05 -4.52
CA ILE A 97 4.16 -11.15 -3.55
C ILE A 97 5.51 -11.84 -3.70
N GLN A 98 6.03 -12.43 -2.63
CA GLN A 98 7.27 -13.19 -2.69
C GLN A 98 7.09 -14.48 -3.51
N CYS A 99 7.99 -14.69 -4.48
CA CYS A 99 7.97 -15.85 -5.37
C CYS A 99 9.23 -16.71 -5.20
N LYS A 100 9.11 -18.02 -5.48
CA LYS A 100 10.23 -18.95 -5.60
C LYS A 100 10.80 -18.94 -7.04
N PRO A 101 12.12 -19.11 -7.21
CA PRO A 101 13.15 -18.96 -6.18
C PRO A 101 13.32 -17.48 -5.78
N CYS A 102 13.51 -17.22 -4.49
CA CYS A 102 13.91 -15.91 -3.98
C CYS A 102 15.41 -15.94 -3.63
N LEU A 103 16.13 -14.86 -3.96
CA LEU A 103 17.57 -14.73 -3.68
C LEU A 103 17.84 -14.39 -2.20
N GLY A 104 16.94 -13.63 -1.58
CA GLY A 104 16.97 -13.29 -0.16
C GLY A 104 15.55 -13.26 0.36
N CYS A 105 15.08 -14.41 0.85
CA CYS A 105 13.69 -14.55 1.23
C CYS A 105 13.43 -13.87 2.57
N TYR A 106 12.41 -12.99 2.64
CA TYR A 106 11.98 -12.43 3.92
C TYR A 106 10.95 -13.34 4.58
N SER A 107 10.87 -13.25 5.91
CA SER A 107 9.90 -14.02 6.70
C SER A 107 8.49 -13.49 6.45
N GLN A 108 7.58 -14.37 6.08
CA GLN A 108 6.16 -14.06 5.88
C GLN A 108 5.28 -15.17 6.46
N VAL A 109 4.03 -14.84 6.75
CA VAL A 109 3.04 -15.76 7.33
C VAL A 109 2.64 -16.84 6.33
N ASP A 110 2.31 -16.45 5.10
CA ASP A 110 1.87 -17.37 4.07
C ASP A 110 3.05 -18.08 3.39
N PRO A 111 2.86 -19.28 2.81
CA PRO A 111 3.89 -19.92 2.00
C PRO A 111 4.29 -19.05 0.81
N ILE A 112 5.59 -19.02 0.47
CA ILE A 112 6.09 -18.30 -0.71
C ILE A 112 5.47 -18.88 -1.99
N PHE A 113 4.95 -18.02 -2.87
CA PHE A 113 4.31 -18.44 -4.12
C PHE A 113 5.31 -19.20 -5.00
N ASP A 114 4.91 -20.36 -5.54
CA ASP A 114 5.70 -21.11 -6.51
C ASP A 114 5.07 -20.96 -7.90
N PRO A 115 5.65 -20.12 -8.78
CA PRO A 115 5.11 -19.89 -10.12
C PRO A 115 4.94 -21.18 -10.94
N ARG A 116 5.80 -22.18 -10.71
CA ARG A 116 5.78 -23.46 -11.44
C ARG A 116 4.56 -24.31 -11.10
N GLN A 117 3.90 -24.03 -9.98
CA GLN A 117 2.68 -24.73 -9.54
C GLN A 117 1.40 -24.02 -9.96
N SER A 118 1.50 -22.95 -10.77
CA SER A 118 0.35 -22.18 -11.23
C SER A 118 0.24 -22.23 -12.75
N SER A 119 -0.80 -22.87 -13.27
CA SER A 119 -1.01 -22.97 -14.73
C SER A 119 -1.36 -21.64 -15.40
N SER A 120 -1.82 -20.64 -14.64
CA SER A 120 -2.10 -19.29 -15.11
C SER A 120 -0.92 -18.33 -15.00
N TYR A 121 0.20 -18.76 -14.39
CA TYR A 121 1.38 -17.91 -14.31
C TYR A 121 2.04 -17.73 -15.68
N LYS A 122 2.41 -16.51 -16.01
CA LYS A 122 3.20 -16.16 -17.19
C LYS A 122 4.25 -15.15 -16.78
N SER A 123 5.52 -15.42 -17.11
CA SER A 123 6.60 -14.47 -16.92
C SER A 123 6.41 -13.26 -17.84
N LEU A 124 6.66 -12.06 -17.33
CA LEU A 124 6.60 -10.83 -18.13
C LEU A 124 7.89 -10.70 -18.97
N PRO A 125 7.83 -10.75 -20.32
CA PRO A 125 9.02 -10.61 -21.15
C PRO A 125 9.61 -9.21 -21.04
N CYS A 126 10.94 -9.12 -21.08
CA CYS A 126 11.64 -7.85 -20.88
C CYS A 126 11.22 -6.74 -21.86
N LEU A 127 10.99 -7.06 -23.13
CA LEU A 127 10.62 -6.08 -24.17
C LEU A 127 9.11 -5.97 -24.40
N SER A 128 8.31 -6.43 -23.43
CA SER A 128 6.87 -6.19 -23.46
C SER A 128 6.56 -4.70 -23.26
N ALA A 129 5.46 -4.23 -23.83
CA ALA A 129 5.00 -2.86 -23.64
C ALA A 129 4.85 -2.53 -22.14
N THR A 130 4.22 -3.43 -21.38
CA THR A 130 4.06 -3.31 -19.92
C THR A 130 5.39 -3.19 -19.18
N CYS A 131 6.42 -3.98 -19.53
CA CYS A 131 7.73 -3.83 -18.90
C CYS A 131 8.38 -2.49 -19.24
N THR A 132 8.16 -2.00 -20.46
CA THR A 132 8.75 -0.73 -20.92
C THR A 132 8.13 0.47 -20.21
N GLU A 133 6.84 0.42 -19.89
CA GLU A 133 6.14 1.47 -19.12
C GLU A 133 6.72 1.64 -17.70
N LEU A 134 7.11 0.53 -17.05
CA LEU A 134 7.72 0.53 -15.72
C LEU A 134 9.10 1.22 -15.66
N LEU A 135 9.75 1.46 -16.81
CA LEU A 135 11.09 2.04 -16.88
C LEU A 135 11.14 3.55 -16.92
N THR A 136 9.98 4.21 -16.84
CA THR A 136 9.87 5.65 -17.11
C THR A 136 10.06 6.56 -15.89
N SER A 137 10.32 6.03 -14.69
CA SER A 137 10.54 6.87 -13.51
C SER A 137 12.02 7.12 -13.15
N GLU A 138 12.89 6.14 -12.83
CA GLU A 138 14.23 6.52 -12.30
C GLU A 138 15.45 5.61 -12.63
N SER A 139 15.34 4.54 -13.40
CA SER A 139 16.46 3.58 -13.58
C SER A 139 16.92 3.39 -15.03
N LYS A 140 18.10 3.95 -15.35
CA LYS A 140 18.88 3.69 -16.60
C LYS A 140 19.50 2.28 -16.67
N LEU A 141 19.05 1.34 -15.84
CA LEU A 141 19.56 -0.02 -15.83
C LEU A 141 18.74 -0.87 -16.80
N THR A 142 19.41 -1.81 -17.45
CA THR A 142 18.80 -2.70 -18.42
C THR A 142 17.59 -3.39 -17.74
N PRO A 143 16.36 -3.28 -18.28
CA PRO A 143 15.15 -3.85 -17.67
C PRO A 143 15.15 -5.37 -17.60
N CYS A 144 16.20 -6.00 -18.09
CA CYS A 144 16.24 -7.43 -18.33
C CYS A 144 17.16 -8.08 -17.32
N LEU A 145 16.59 -8.87 -16.42
CA LEU A 145 17.34 -9.84 -15.64
C LEU A 145 16.89 -11.24 -16.07
N LEU A 146 17.84 -12.07 -16.52
CA LEU A 146 17.58 -13.45 -16.96
C LEU A 146 16.46 -13.58 -18.02
N GLY A 147 16.32 -12.58 -18.91
CA GLY A 147 15.31 -12.54 -19.97
C GLY A 147 13.91 -12.09 -19.51
N GLY A 148 13.70 -11.89 -18.21
CA GLY A 148 12.46 -11.34 -17.64
C GLY A 148 12.54 -9.85 -17.35
N CYS A 149 11.38 -9.22 -17.16
CA CYS A 149 11.27 -7.85 -16.69
C CYS A 149 11.75 -7.71 -15.24
N SER A 150 12.69 -6.79 -15.01
CA SER A 150 13.21 -6.45 -13.69
C SER A 150 12.52 -5.19 -13.17
N TYR A 151 12.13 -5.23 -11.89
CA TYR A 151 11.55 -4.12 -11.15
C TYR A 151 12.08 -4.16 -9.72
N GLU A 152 12.07 -3.01 -9.05
CA GLU A 152 12.51 -2.87 -7.66
C GLU A 152 11.30 -2.48 -6.80
N ILE A 153 11.29 -2.97 -5.56
CA ILE A 153 10.24 -2.77 -4.55
C ILE A 153 10.83 -2.19 -3.28
#